data_AF-A0A1Y4RCT2-F1
#
_entry.id   AF-A0A1Y4RCT2-F1
#
_cell.length_a   1.000
_cell.length_b   1.000
_cell.length_c   1.000
_cell.angle_alpha   90.00
_cell.angle_beta   90.00
_cell.angle_gamma   90.00
#
_symmetry.space_group_name_H-M   'P 1'
#
loop_
_entity.id
_entity.type
_entity.pdbx_description
1 polymer ?
#
loop_
_entity_poly.entity_id
_entity_poly.type
_entity_poly.pdbx_seq_one_letter_code
_entity_poly.pdbx_strand_id
1 'polypeptide(L)'
;MREKTRTEEQNRGRHKNRDGGKRDRTPRFSSPGNVPWLSGAAILFAAALALLLAARKLPGFASWYTARLYPLWVNSLGRIWGIFPFSAAEAGIYLLLAGSAVYVARHWRDPFRMLSRALFLGGALLFLYSATCGVNYYSTSFSDGLSYGREAHTAEQLEEFLRYLTEKANEYADCAGARLTAGEYAKDGVEAMKALGERDSRLSGYYPRPKYLTVPWILSVQQLAGIYSPFTVEANYNNAMVPYNIPHTLCHELSHLKGFMREDEANFIGFLACLESERREFRYSGYVMGWIYAGNALTAADPERYFAVRAQLDPEVLADLEENNRFWARYEGRVAEVAEAMNDTYLKANDQEQGVASYGMVVDLMLGWWDSEAGIH
;
A
#
# COMPACT_ATOMS: atom_id res chain seq x y z
N MET A 1 11.28 -44.78 -98.36
CA MET A 1 10.14 -45.58 -97.84
C MET A 1 10.11 -45.43 -96.34
N ARG A 2 9.09 -44.97 -95.62
CA ARG A 2 7.69 -44.57 -95.85
C ARG A 2 7.39 -43.49 -94.78
N GLU A 3 6.91 -42.32 -95.20
CA GLU A 3 5.59 -41.73 -94.86
C GLU A 3 5.33 -41.51 -93.35
N LYS A 4 5.40 -40.27 -92.87
CA LYS A 4 4.28 -39.30 -92.77
C LYS A 4 3.02 -39.89 -92.15
N THR A 5 2.72 -39.53 -90.88
CA THR A 5 1.44 -38.88 -90.54
C THR A 5 1.41 -38.30 -89.12
N ARG A 6 0.78 -37.11 -89.04
CA ARG A 6 -0.04 -36.58 -87.95
C ARG A 6 0.62 -36.06 -86.67
N THR A 7 1.04 -34.80 -86.76
CA THR A 7 0.43 -33.67 -86.05
C THR A 7 -1.03 -33.93 -85.64
N GLU A 8 -1.33 -33.85 -84.34
CA GLU A 8 -2.61 -33.42 -83.73
C GLU A 8 -2.69 -33.92 -82.27
N GLU A 9 -1.97 -33.30 -81.34
CA GLU A 9 -2.41 -33.26 -79.93
C GLU A 9 -1.78 -32.10 -79.13
N GLN A 10 -1.62 -30.94 -79.78
CA GLN A 10 -1.45 -29.64 -79.12
C GLN A 10 -2.77 -28.87 -79.23
N ASN A 11 -3.72 -29.11 -78.32
CA ASN A 11 -4.73 -28.15 -77.80
C ASN A 11 -5.96 -28.86 -77.21
N ARG A 12 -5.81 -29.51 -76.04
CA ARG A 12 -6.95 -29.70 -75.13
C ARG A 12 -6.45 -29.67 -73.69
N GLY A 13 -6.73 -28.58 -72.98
CA GLY A 13 -6.39 -28.49 -71.55
C GLY A 13 -6.21 -27.09 -70.97
N ARG A 14 -6.80 -26.04 -71.56
CA ARG A 14 -6.94 -24.75 -70.88
C ARG A 14 -8.28 -24.74 -70.14
N HIS A 15 -8.30 -25.28 -68.91
CA HIS A 15 -9.37 -24.94 -67.96
C HIS A 15 -8.80 -24.72 -66.56
N LYS A 16 -8.77 -23.44 -66.21
CA LYS A 16 -8.88 -22.83 -64.87
C LYS A 16 -8.83 -23.82 -63.68
N ASN A 17 -7.81 -23.67 -62.84
CA ASN A 17 -7.98 -23.73 -61.39
C ASN A 17 -7.17 -22.59 -60.75
N ARG A 18 -7.77 -21.39 -60.80
CA ARG A 18 -7.51 -20.33 -59.82
C ARG A 18 -8.43 -20.61 -58.63
N ASP A 19 -8.08 -21.59 -57.81
CA ASP A 19 -8.67 -21.69 -56.49
C ASP A 19 -7.92 -20.74 -55.57
N GLY A 20 -8.41 -19.49 -55.59
CA GLY A 20 -8.25 -18.57 -54.49
C GLY A 20 -8.96 -19.16 -53.27
N GLY A 21 -8.25 -20.01 -52.53
CA GLY A 21 -8.64 -20.40 -51.19
C GLY A 21 -8.66 -19.15 -50.32
N LYS A 22 -9.82 -18.50 -50.23
CA LYS A 22 -10.18 -17.66 -49.10
C LYS A 22 -9.95 -18.53 -47.86
N ARG A 23 -8.83 -18.32 -47.17
CA ARG A 23 -8.66 -18.82 -45.81
C ARG A 23 -9.84 -18.27 -45.05
N ASP A 24 -10.73 -19.17 -44.70
CA ASP A 24 -11.87 -18.95 -43.85
C ASP A 24 -11.33 -18.33 -42.54
N ARG A 25 -11.45 -17.01 -42.43
CA ARG A 25 -11.11 -16.27 -41.20
C ARG A 25 -12.35 -16.30 -40.31
N THR A 26 -12.86 -17.50 -40.04
CA THR A 26 -13.68 -17.69 -38.85
C THR A 26 -12.78 -17.38 -37.65
N PRO A 27 -13.17 -16.46 -36.76
CA PRO A 27 -12.42 -16.26 -35.53
C PRO A 27 -12.45 -17.60 -34.81
N ARG A 28 -11.31 -18.30 -34.73
CA ARG A 28 -11.20 -19.52 -33.92
C ARG A 28 -11.35 -19.08 -32.46
N PHE A 29 -12.60 -19.08 -31.99
CA PHE A 29 -13.02 -18.66 -30.66
C PHE A 29 -12.43 -19.54 -29.53
N SER A 30 -11.68 -20.58 -29.88
CA SER A 30 -11.06 -21.50 -28.93
C SER A 30 -9.85 -22.18 -29.58
N SER A 31 -8.69 -21.50 -29.60
CA SER A 31 -7.43 -22.22 -29.74
C SER A 31 -7.26 -23.12 -28.50
N PRO A 32 -7.07 -24.45 -28.64
CA PRO A 32 -6.98 -25.37 -27.50
C PRO A 32 -5.96 -24.94 -26.43
N GLY A 33 -4.91 -24.22 -26.83
CA GLY A 33 -3.88 -23.68 -25.94
C GLY A 33 -4.31 -22.50 -25.05
N ASN A 34 -5.55 -22.02 -25.15
CA ASN A 34 -6.08 -20.92 -24.32
C ASN A 34 -7.01 -21.41 -23.20
N VAL A 35 -7.56 -22.61 -23.33
CA VAL A 35 -8.52 -23.18 -22.36
C VAL A 35 -7.94 -23.23 -20.93
N PRO A 36 -6.70 -23.71 -20.69
CA PRO A 36 -6.16 -23.76 -19.33
C PRO A 36 -6.04 -22.39 -18.67
N TRP A 37 -5.71 -21.34 -19.43
CA TRP A 37 -5.57 -19.98 -18.93
C TRP A 37 -6.92 -19.37 -18.54
N LEU A 38 -7.95 -19.60 -19.36
CA LEU A 38 -9.30 -19.14 -19.06
C LEU A 38 -9.90 -19.89 -17.86
N SER A 39 -9.69 -21.21 -17.78
CA SER A 39 -10.11 -22.01 -16.62
C SER A 39 -9.40 -21.56 -15.35
N GLY A 40 -8.08 -21.34 -15.40
CA GLY A 40 -7.32 -20.82 -14.27
C GLY A 40 -7.78 -19.42 -13.84
N ALA A 41 -8.03 -18.52 -14.80
CA ALA A 41 -8.58 -17.20 -14.53
C ALA A 41 -9.93 -17.29 -13.80
N ALA A 42 -10.85 -18.11 -14.31
CA ALA A 42 -12.16 -18.30 -13.71
C ALA A 42 -12.08 -18.82 -12.27
N ILE A 43 -11.19 -19.78 -11.99
CA ILE A 43 -10.95 -20.31 -10.64
C ILE A 43 -10.44 -19.19 -9.71
N LEU A 44 -9.44 -18.42 -10.16
CA LEU A 44 -8.84 -17.36 -9.35
C LEU A 44 -9.83 -16.23 -9.07
N PHE A 45 -10.61 -15.81 -10.07
CA PHE A 45 -11.68 -14.82 -9.88
C PHE A 45 -12.76 -15.34 -8.92
N ALA A 46 -13.19 -16.59 -9.08
CA ALA A 46 -14.18 -17.19 -8.19
C ALA A 46 -13.67 -17.28 -6.74
N ALA A 47 -12.41 -17.69 -6.54
CA ALA A 47 -11.79 -17.75 -5.23
C ALA A 47 -11.64 -16.36 -4.59
N ALA A 48 -11.20 -15.37 -5.37
CA ALA A 48 -11.07 -13.99 -4.91
C ALA A 48 -12.43 -13.40 -4.49
N LEU A 49 -13.46 -13.62 -5.31
CA LEU A 49 -14.82 -13.19 -5.01
C LEU A 49 -15.38 -13.90 -3.78
N ALA A 50 -15.16 -15.22 -3.65
CA ALA A 50 -15.59 -15.98 -2.49
C ALA A 50 -14.97 -15.45 -1.19
N LEU A 51 -13.66 -15.13 -1.20
CA LEU A 51 -12.97 -14.52 -0.05
C LEU A 51 -13.58 -13.16 0.34
N LEU A 52 -13.76 -12.26 -0.64
CA LEU A 52 -14.29 -10.92 -0.38
C LEU A 52 -15.76 -10.96 0.05
N LEU A 53 -16.58 -11.82 -0.55
CA LEU A 53 -17.98 -12.00 -0.14
C LEU A 53 -18.08 -12.63 1.25
N ALA A 54 -17.23 -13.61 1.57
CA ALA A 54 -17.18 -14.19 2.90
C ALA A 54 -16.80 -13.12 3.94
N ALA A 55 -15.78 -12.31 3.66
CA ALA A 55 -15.36 -11.21 4.53
C ALA A 55 -16.49 -10.19 4.77
N ARG A 56 -17.25 -9.84 3.73
CA ARG A 56 -18.36 -8.87 3.81
C ARG A 56 -19.64 -9.42 4.43
N LYS A 57 -19.94 -10.71 4.26
CA LYS A 57 -21.28 -11.28 4.54
C LYS A 57 -21.33 -12.30 5.66
N LEU A 58 -20.21 -12.92 6.02
CA LEU A 58 -20.15 -13.90 7.10
C LEU A 58 -19.57 -13.22 8.36
N PRO A 59 -20.38 -12.99 9.40
CA PRO A 59 -19.91 -12.37 10.64
C PRO A 59 -18.71 -13.11 11.22
N GLY A 60 -17.65 -12.37 11.58
CA GLY A 60 -16.44 -12.93 12.18
C GLY A 60 -15.48 -13.65 11.22
N PHE A 61 -15.84 -13.86 9.94
CA PHE A 61 -14.95 -14.53 8.99
C PHE A 61 -13.66 -13.73 8.77
N ALA A 62 -13.77 -12.42 8.55
CA ALA A 62 -12.61 -11.57 8.32
C ALA A 62 -11.66 -11.53 9.52
N SER A 63 -12.18 -11.41 10.74
CA SER A 63 -11.37 -11.45 11.97
C SER A 63 -10.72 -12.81 12.18
N TRP A 64 -11.45 -13.91 11.93
CA TRP A 64 -10.87 -15.26 11.98
C TRP A 64 -9.77 -15.44 10.92
N TYR A 65 -10.00 -14.98 9.69
CA TYR A 65 -9.04 -15.06 8.60
C TYR A 65 -7.77 -14.29 8.94
N THR A 66 -7.92 -13.05 9.42
CA THR A 66 -6.83 -12.16 9.81
C THR A 66 -6.02 -12.75 10.97
N ALA A 67 -6.68 -13.39 11.93
CA ALA A 67 -6.00 -14.00 13.08
C ALA A 67 -5.32 -15.35 12.77
N ARG A 68 -5.83 -16.13 11.80
CA ARG A 68 -5.42 -17.54 11.58
C ARG A 68 -4.73 -17.81 10.26
N LEU A 69 -5.21 -17.22 9.16
CA LEU A 69 -4.70 -17.48 7.81
C LEU A 69 -3.77 -16.37 7.31
N TYR A 70 -4.09 -15.11 7.58
CA TYR A 70 -3.24 -13.99 7.15
C TYR A 70 -1.78 -14.09 7.65
N PRO A 71 -1.50 -14.51 8.89
CA PRO A 71 -0.12 -14.68 9.36
C PRO A 71 0.67 -15.72 8.56
N LEU A 72 0.00 -16.67 7.89
CA LEU A 72 0.66 -17.64 7.02
C LEU A 72 1.21 -16.96 5.76
N TRP A 73 0.50 -15.98 5.19
CA TRP A 73 1.00 -15.20 4.06
C TRP A 73 2.21 -14.36 4.46
N VAL A 74 2.14 -13.67 5.60
CA VAL A 74 3.24 -12.87 6.14
C VAL A 74 4.47 -13.74 6.45
N ASN A 75 4.27 -14.93 7.04
CA ASN A 75 5.35 -15.86 7.35
C ASN A 75 5.83 -16.70 6.15
N SER A 76 5.20 -16.61 4.98
CA SER A 76 5.64 -17.27 3.75
C SER A 76 6.12 -16.25 2.73
N LEU A 77 5.20 -15.58 2.03
CA LEU A 77 5.50 -14.54 1.05
C LEU A 77 6.37 -13.43 1.65
N GLY A 78 6.01 -12.92 2.83
CA GLY A 78 6.79 -11.87 3.50
C GLY A 78 8.22 -12.31 3.86
N ARG A 79 8.48 -13.60 4.09
CA ARG A 79 9.85 -14.14 4.27
C ARG A 79 10.56 -14.31 2.95
N ILE A 80 9.89 -14.83 1.92
CA ILE A 80 10.46 -15.03 0.58
C ILE A 80 10.92 -13.68 0.01
N TRP A 81 10.03 -12.69 0.01
CA TRP A 81 10.34 -11.37 -0.51
C TRP A 81 11.28 -10.59 0.43
N GLY A 82 11.22 -10.85 1.74
CA GLY A 82 12.14 -10.29 2.74
C GLY A 82 13.62 -10.63 2.52
N ILE A 83 13.96 -11.66 1.73
CA ILE A 83 15.35 -12.02 1.37
C ILE A 83 16.02 -10.90 0.57
N PHE A 84 15.26 -10.21 -0.29
CA PHE A 84 15.82 -9.20 -1.18
C PHE A 84 16.07 -7.88 -0.44
N PRO A 85 17.23 -7.22 -0.63
CA PRO A 85 17.53 -5.95 0.02
C PRO A 85 16.83 -4.74 -0.63
N PHE A 86 16.05 -4.96 -1.70
CA PHE A 86 15.28 -3.95 -2.43
C PHE A 86 13.79 -4.33 -2.46
N SER A 87 12.92 -3.37 -2.78
CA SER A 87 11.47 -3.59 -2.93
C SER A 87 11.19 -4.56 -4.09
N ALA A 88 10.71 -5.77 -3.77
CA ALA A 88 10.32 -6.73 -4.78
C ALA A 88 9.04 -6.28 -5.49
N ALA A 89 8.16 -5.53 -4.81
CA ALA A 89 6.99 -4.88 -5.40
C ALA A 89 7.39 -3.95 -6.55
N GLU A 90 8.33 -3.03 -6.30
CA GLU A 90 8.77 -2.06 -7.30
C GLU A 90 9.44 -2.75 -8.50
N ALA A 91 10.40 -3.65 -8.23
CA ALA A 91 11.04 -4.42 -9.29
C ALA A 91 10.02 -5.25 -10.08
N GLY A 92 9.04 -5.84 -9.39
CA GLY A 92 7.95 -6.60 -9.97
C GLY A 92 7.10 -5.78 -10.93
N ILE A 93 6.77 -4.53 -10.60
CA ILE A 93 6.04 -3.62 -11.49
C ILE A 93 6.82 -3.36 -12.78
N TYR A 94 8.11 -3.04 -12.70
CA TYR A 94 8.93 -2.77 -13.90
C TYR A 94 9.08 -4.01 -14.78
N LEU A 95 9.33 -5.17 -14.18
CA LEU A 95 9.40 -6.44 -14.89
C LEU A 95 8.06 -6.80 -15.54
N LEU A 96 6.94 -6.53 -14.86
CA LEU A 96 5.60 -6.77 -15.38
C LEU A 96 5.29 -5.87 -16.58
N LEU A 97 5.62 -4.58 -16.50
CA LEU A 97 5.41 -3.62 -17.59
C LEU A 97 6.27 -3.97 -18.82
N ALA A 98 7.56 -4.20 -18.62
CA ALA A 98 8.47 -4.58 -19.69
C ALA A 98 8.07 -5.93 -20.32
N GLY A 99 7.76 -6.92 -19.48
CA GLY A 99 7.29 -8.24 -19.92
C GLY A 99 5.98 -8.14 -20.71
N SER A 100 5.02 -7.33 -20.25
CA SER A 100 3.75 -7.09 -20.93
C SER A 100 3.94 -6.41 -22.28
N ALA A 101 4.78 -5.37 -22.37
CA ALA A 101 5.07 -4.69 -23.63
C ALA A 101 5.71 -5.64 -24.65
N VAL A 102 6.69 -6.43 -24.24
CA VAL A 102 7.34 -7.43 -25.09
C VAL A 102 6.35 -8.52 -25.51
N TYR A 103 5.50 -8.99 -24.61
CA TYR A 103 4.48 -10.00 -24.90
C TYR A 103 3.44 -9.48 -25.89
N VAL A 104 2.95 -8.25 -25.71
CA VAL A 104 2.06 -7.56 -26.64
C VAL A 104 2.72 -7.43 -28.01
N ALA A 105 3.96 -6.94 -28.09
CA ALA A 105 4.67 -6.78 -29.36
C ALA A 105 4.86 -8.10 -30.12
N ARG A 106 5.02 -9.22 -29.41
CA ARG A 106 5.14 -10.56 -30.03
C ARG A 106 3.81 -11.17 -30.45
N HIS A 107 2.73 -10.85 -29.75
CA HIS A 107 1.44 -11.52 -29.90
C HIS A 107 0.28 -10.63 -30.33
N TRP A 108 0.54 -9.38 -30.76
CA TRP A 108 -0.50 -8.41 -31.16
C TRP A 108 -1.45 -8.91 -32.26
N ARG A 109 -1.03 -9.89 -33.06
CA ARG A 109 -1.85 -10.53 -34.10
C ARG A 109 -2.76 -11.66 -33.57
N ASP A 110 -2.63 -12.04 -32.30
CA ASP A 110 -3.43 -13.06 -31.62
C ASP A 110 -4.09 -12.47 -30.36
N PRO A 111 -5.13 -11.63 -30.54
CA PRO A 111 -5.78 -10.93 -29.42
C PRO A 111 -6.45 -11.88 -28.43
N PHE A 112 -6.93 -13.04 -28.87
CA PHE A 112 -7.58 -14.01 -27.99
C PHE A 112 -6.58 -14.70 -27.06
N ARG A 113 -5.38 -15.02 -27.56
CA ARG A 113 -4.27 -15.43 -26.68
C ARG A 113 -3.95 -14.32 -25.68
N MET A 114 -3.78 -13.09 -26.12
CA MET A 114 -3.46 -11.98 -25.20
C MET A 114 -4.51 -11.81 -24.11
N LEU A 115 -5.79 -11.79 -24.48
CA LEU A 115 -6.90 -11.66 -23.55
C LEU A 115 -6.91 -12.77 -22.50
N SER A 116 -6.77 -14.04 -22.92
CA SER A 116 -6.77 -15.16 -21.97
C SER A 116 -5.63 -15.11 -20.93
N ARG A 117 -4.44 -14.62 -21.31
CA ARG A 117 -3.32 -14.45 -20.36
C ARG A 117 -3.52 -13.23 -19.48
N ALA A 118 -4.06 -12.14 -20.04
CA ALA A 118 -4.41 -10.95 -19.27
C ALA A 118 -5.48 -11.26 -18.22
N LEU A 119 -6.50 -12.05 -18.56
CA LEU A 119 -7.52 -12.52 -17.63
C LEU A 119 -6.92 -13.39 -16.52
N PHE A 120 -6.02 -14.31 -16.86
CA PHE A 120 -5.33 -15.13 -15.86
C PHE A 120 -4.49 -14.28 -14.91
N LEU A 121 -3.69 -13.35 -15.44
CA LEU A 121 -2.90 -12.42 -14.64
C LEU A 121 -3.79 -11.55 -13.74
N GLY A 122 -4.86 -10.98 -14.30
CA GLY A 122 -5.83 -10.18 -13.54
C GLY A 122 -6.50 -10.97 -12.43
N GLY A 123 -6.89 -12.22 -12.69
CA GLY A 123 -7.42 -13.14 -11.68
C GLY A 123 -6.40 -13.45 -10.59
N ALA A 124 -5.14 -13.68 -10.94
CA ALA A 124 -4.07 -13.93 -9.98
C ALA A 124 -3.80 -12.72 -9.09
N LEU A 125 -3.72 -11.52 -9.68
CA LEU A 125 -3.54 -10.27 -8.94
C LEU A 125 -4.72 -10.00 -8.00
N LEU A 126 -5.96 -10.18 -8.47
CA LEU A 126 -7.14 -10.01 -7.63
C LEU A 126 -7.18 -11.03 -6.49
N PHE A 127 -6.84 -12.29 -6.75
CA PHE A 127 -6.76 -13.31 -5.71
C PHE A 127 -5.71 -12.97 -4.66
N LEU A 128 -4.51 -12.57 -5.09
CA LEU A 128 -3.45 -12.13 -4.17
C LEU A 128 -3.92 -10.95 -3.33
N TYR A 129 -4.48 -9.92 -3.95
CA TYR A 129 -5.07 -8.77 -3.25
C TYR A 129 -6.09 -9.23 -2.20
N SER A 130 -7.08 -10.05 -2.59
CA SER A 130 -8.12 -10.52 -1.67
C SER A 130 -7.51 -11.30 -0.49
N ALA A 131 -6.56 -12.20 -0.76
CA ALA A 131 -5.98 -13.08 0.25
C ALA A 131 -5.00 -12.38 1.21
N THR A 132 -4.35 -11.31 0.77
CA THR A 132 -3.26 -10.63 1.52
C THR A 132 -3.63 -9.22 2.00
N CYS A 133 -4.81 -8.71 1.63
CA CYS A 133 -5.20 -7.35 1.97
C CYS A 133 -6.72 -7.18 2.02
N GLY A 134 -7.43 -7.50 0.94
CA GLY A 134 -8.85 -7.21 0.78
C GLY A 134 -9.75 -7.79 1.89
N VAL A 135 -9.45 -8.99 2.40
CA VAL A 135 -10.18 -9.56 3.55
C VAL A 135 -9.95 -8.78 4.84
N ASN A 136 -8.76 -8.24 5.05
CA ASN A 136 -8.36 -7.59 6.30
C ASN A 136 -9.11 -6.25 6.53
N TYR A 137 -9.60 -5.59 5.48
CA TYR A 137 -10.44 -4.38 5.62
C TYR A 137 -11.73 -4.64 6.41
N TYR A 138 -12.22 -5.88 6.44
CA TYR A 138 -13.43 -6.29 7.15
C TYR A 138 -13.14 -6.88 8.54
N SER A 139 -11.87 -6.91 8.96
CA SER A 139 -11.48 -7.41 10.27
C SER A 139 -11.89 -6.45 11.38
N THR A 140 -11.97 -6.98 12.60
CA THR A 140 -12.10 -6.20 13.83
C THR A 140 -11.04 -5.11 13.87
N SER A 141 -11.45 -3.91 14.28
CA SER A 141 -10.59 -2.73 14.29
C SER A 141 -9.52 -2.83 15.38
N PHE A 142 -8.42 -2.09 15.23
CA PHE A 142 -7.46 -1.96 16.32
C PHE A 142 -8.11 -1.24 17.52
N SER A 143 -8.88 -0.19 17.24
CA SER A 143 -9.56 0.64 18.24
C SER A 143 -10.62 -0.13 19.05
N ASP A 144 -11.25 -1.17 18.50
CA ASP A 144 -12.25 -2.01 19.20
C ASP A 144 -11.65 -2.75 20.41
N GLY A 145 -10.33 -2.92 20.44
CA GLY A 145 -9.62 -3.58 21.55
C GLY A 145 -8.98 -2.62 22.55
N LEU A 146 -9.16 -1.31 22.39
CA LEU A 146 -8.64 -0.31 23.32
C LEU A 146 -9.70 0.06 24.37
N SER A 147 -9.25 0.42 25.58
CA SER A 147 -10.14 0.88 26.65
C SER A 147 -10.52 2.35 26.55
N TYR A 148 -9.84 3.09 25.68
CA TYR A 148 -10.07 4.50 25.37
C TYR A 148 -10.53 4.62 23.92
N GLY A 149 -11.39 5.60 23.65
CA GLY A 149 -12.21 5.62 22.44
C GLY A 149 -12.37 6.99 21.81
N ARG A 150 -13.31 7.05 20.86
CA ARG A 150 -13.63 8.18 19.99
C ARG A 150 -14.49 9.20 20.73
N GLU A 151 -13.91 9.91 21.67
CA GLU A 151 -14.61 11.00 22.38
C GLU A 151 -14.34 12.34 21.69
N ALA A 152 -15.33 13.23 21.72
CA ALA A 152 -15.14 14.57 21.17
C ALA A 152 -14.29 15.39 22.13
N HIS A 153 -13.20 15.95 21.63
CA HIS A 153 -12.28 16.74 22.44
C HIS A 153 -12.51 18.24 22.26
N THR A 154 -12.31 19.01 23.34
CA THR A 154 -12.40 20.47 23.27
C THR A 154 -11.10 21.09 22.74
N ALA A 155 -11.16 22.35 22.31
CA ALA A 155 -9.97 23.08 21.89
C ALA A 155 -8.93 23.19 23.04
N GLU A 156 -9.40 23.24 24.29
CA GLU A 156 -8.54 23.23 25.49
C GLU A 156 -7.77 21.92 25.64
N GLN A 157 -8.43 20.77 25.49
CA GLN A 157 -7.77 19.46 25.58
C GLN A 157 -6.75 19.29 24.44
N LEU A 158 -7.10 19.72 23.23
CA LEU A 158 -6.20 19.74 22.09
C LEU A 158 -4.98 20.64 22.33
N GLU A 159 -5.17 21.81 22.94
CA GLU A 159 -4.08 22.72 23.29
C GLU A 159 -3.15 22.09 24.33
N GLU A 160 -3.68 21.49 25.39
CA GLU A 160 -2.88 20.85 26.45
C GLU A 160 -2.06 19.69 25.89
N PHE A 161 -2.69 18.84 25.08
CA PHE A 161 -2.00 17.73 24.44
C PHE A 161 -0.94 18.21 23.44
N LEU A 162 -1.23 19.25 22.65
CA LEU A 162 -0.25 19.82 21.72
C LEU A 162 0.93 20.44 22.48
N ARG A 163 0.72 21.03 23.66
CA ARG A 163 1.80 21.52 24.53
C ARG A 163 2.68 20.37 25.03
N TYR A 164 2.09 19.28 25.50
CA TYR A 164 2.83 18.07 25.86
C TYR A 164 3.66 17.54 24.68
N LEU A 165 3.06 17.44 23.49
CA LEU A 165 3.78 17.02 22.28
C LEU A 165 4.88 18.00 21.88
N THR A 166 4.69 19.30 22.12
CA THR A 166 5.71 20.33 21.87
C THR A 166 6.91 20.15 22.80
N GLU A 167 6.67 19.95 24.10
CA GLU A 167 7.72 19.67 25.07
C GLU A 167 8.52 18.42 24.68
N LYS A 168 7.80 17.35 24.29
CA LYS A 168 8.44 16.11 23.86
C LYS A 168 9.19 16.26 22.54
N ALA A 169 8.64 16.93 21.53
CA ALA A 169 9.35 17.18 20.29
C ALA A 169 10.65 17.96 20.53
N ASN A 170 10.61 18.98 21.40
CA ASN A 170 11.76 19.77 21.80
C ASN A 170 12.82 18.94 22.57
N GLU A 171 12.40 17.99 23.41
CA GLU A 171 13.28 17.06 24.14
C GLU A 171 14.18 16.22 23.19
N TYR A 172 13.69 15.95 21.98
CA TYR A 172 14.40 15.18 20.95
C TYR A 172 14.85 16.03 19.75
N ALA A 173 14.90 17.36 19.89
CA ALA A 173 15.29 18.27 18.80
C ALA A 173 16.72 18.05 18.29
N ASP A 174 17.60 17.43 19.09
CA ASP A 174 18.94 17.00 18.65
C ASP A 174 18.92 15.95 17.52
N CYS A 175 17.77 15.31 17.29
CA CYS A 175 17.56 14.36 16.20
C CYS A 175 17.03 15.03 14.92
N ALA A 176 16.69 16.32 14.95
CA ALA A 176 16.22 17.05 13.79
C ALA A 176 17.23 16.99 12.63
N GLY A 177 16.74 16.78 11.41
CA GLY A 177 17.58 16.57 10.23
C GLY A 177 18.44 15.29 10.21
N ALA A 178 18.49 14.49 11.29
CA ALA A 178 19.27 13.26 11.34
C ALA A 178 18.69 12.19 10.41
N ARG A 179 19.53 11.59 9.57
CA ARG A 179 19.13 10.53 8.64
C ARG A 179 19.84 9.22 8.97
N LEU A 180 19.05 8.19 9.20
CA LEU A 180 19.54 6.83 9.39
C LEU A 180 19.84 6.16 8.04
N THR A 181 20.65 5.10 8.07
CA THR A 181 20.81 4.23 6.92
C THR A 181 19.57 3.37 6.70
N ALA A 182 19.36 2.87 5.48
CA ALA A 182 18.29 1.91 5.18
C ALA A 182 18.43 0.57 5.96
N GLY A 183 19.61 0.28 6.49
CA GLY A 183 19.83 -0.84 7.41
C GLY A 183 19.23 -0.58 8.78
N GLU A 184 19.55 0.59 9.35
CA GLU A 184 19.07 1.05 10.64
C GLU A 184 17.55 1.23 10.63
N TYR A 185 16.99 1.99 9.69
CA TYR A 185 15.53 2.16 9.59
C TYR A 185 14.78 0.82 9.57
N ALA A 186 15.30 -0.15 8.80
CA ALA A 186 14.64 -1.43 8.65
C ALA A 186 14.77 -2.33 9.88
N LYS A 187 15.90 -2.26 10.60
CA LYS A 187 16.13 -2.98 11.85
C LYS A 187 15.29 -2.36 12.97
N ASP A 188 15.49 -1.07 13.20
CA ASP A 188 14.95 -0.35 14.35
C ASP A 188 13.42 -0.23 14.26
N GLY A 189 12.85 -0.14 13.06
CA GLY A 189 11.38 -0.17 12.91
C GLY A 189 10.75 -1.53 13.18
N VAL A 190 11.43 -2.63 12.82
CA VAL A 190 10.97 -3.97 13.21
C VAL A 190 11.12 -4.17 14.73
N GLU A 191 12.18 -3.63 15.33
CA GLU A 191 12.38 -3.66 16.79
C GLU A 191 11.29 -2.85 17.52
N ALA A 192 11.01 -1.63 17.05
CA ALA A 192 9.93 -0.77 17.55
C ALA A 192 8.56 -1.46 17.52
N MET A 193 8.19 -2.07 16.39
CA MET A 193 6.92 -2.80 16.25
C MET A 193 6.86 -4.05 17.14
N LYS A 194 7.99 -4.72 17.37
CA LYS A 194 8.06 -5.86 18.29
C LYS A 194 7.92 -5.43 19.74
N ALA A 195 8.57 -4.35 20.15
CA ALA A 195 8.45 -3.78 21.49
C ALA A 195 6.98 -3.41 21.79
N LEU A 196 6.30 -2.74 20.85
CA LEU A 196 4.87 -2.50 20.97
C LEU A 196 4.05 -3.81 21.04
N GLY A 197 4.48 -4.83 20.30
CA GLY A 197 3.89 -6.17 20.33
C GLY A 197 4.03 -6.93 21.67
N GLU A 198 4.93 -6.49 22.55
CA GLU A 198 5.04 -7.00 23.93
C GLU A 198 3.94 -6.42 24.84
N ARG A 199 3.52 -5.18 24.58
CA ARG A 199 2.37 -4.54 25.26
C ARG A 199 1.04 -4.99 24.68
N ASP A 200 0.97 -5.14 23.36
CA ASP A 200 -0.23 -5.59 22.66
C ASP A 200 0.05 -6.79 21.75
N SER A 201 -0.37 -7.97 22.22
CA SER A 201 -0.16 -9.24 21.51
C SER A 201 -0.73 -9.29 20.08
N ARG A 202 -1.68 -8.41 19.72
CA ARG A 202 -2.22 -8.30 18.35
C ARG A 202 -1.16 -7.84 17.35
N LEU A 203 -0.14 -7.13 17.82
CA LEU A 203 1.01 -6.64 17.04
C LEU A 203 2.24 -7.57 17.16
N SER A 204 2.13 -8.70 17.86
CA SER A 204 3.25 -9.60 18.07
C SER A 204 3.65 -10.41 16.82
N GLY A 205 4.84 -11.01 16.85
CA GLY A 205 5.31 -11.96 15.85
C GLY A 205 6.23 -11.37 14.78
N TYR A 206 6.32 -12.04 13.63
CA TYR A 206 7.26 -11.68 12.56
C TYR A 206 6.79 -10.45 11.78
N TYR A 207 7.76 -9.60 11.41
CA TYR A 207 7.62 -8.48 10.49
C TYR A 207 8.64 -8.63 9.37
N PRO A 208 8.21 -8.64 8.09
CA PRO A 208 9.10 -8.45 6.95
C PRO A 208 9.94 -7.18 7.07
N ARG A 209 11.18 -7.24 6.56
CA ARG A 209 12.06 -6.08 6.50
C ARG A 209 11.43 -4.99 5.61
N PRO A 210 11.16 -3.78 6.12
CA PRO A 210 10.64 -2.68 5.31
C PRO A 210 11.73 -2.14 4.38
N LYS A 211 11.33 -1.64 3.21
CA LYS A 211 12.27 -1.29 2.13
C LYS A 211 11.85 -0.03 1.41
N TYR A 212 12.79 0.87 1.16
CA TYR A 212 12.49 2.04 0.37
C TYR A 212 12.26 1.70 -1.11
N LEU A 213 11.54 2.58 -1.80
CA LEU A 213 11.48 2.55 -3.27
C LEU A 213 12.72 3.22 -3.86
N THR A 214 13.37 2.55 -4.80
CA THR A 214 14.54 3.05 -5.53
C THR A 214 14.21 4.22 -6.43
N VAL A 215 12.97 4.32 -6.92
CA VAL A 215 12.41 5.48 -7.61
C VAL A 215 11.31 6.12 -6.73
N PRO A 216 11.69 6.83 -5.65
CA PRO A 216 10.74 7.39 -4.68
C PRO A 216 9.85 8.49 -5.28
N TRP A 217 10.25 9.06 -6.43
CA TRP A 217 9.49 10.07 -7.16
C TRP A 217 8.04 9.65 -7.43
N ILE A 218 7.79 8.35 -7.68
CA ILE A 218 6.44 7.83 -7.94
C ILE A 218 5.52 8.07 -6.73
N LEU A 219 6.01 7.76 -5.52
CA LEU A 219 5.24 8.01 -4.30
C LEU A 219 5.12 9.52 -4.04
N SER A 220 6.18 10.29 -4.28
CA SER A 220 6.15 11.75 -4.10
C SER A 220 5.08 12.44 -4.96
N VAL A 221 4.97 12.12 -6.25
CA VAL A 221 3.91 12.72 -7.11
C VAL A 221 2.50 12.26 -6.76
N GLN A 222 2.38 11.15 -6.04
CA GLN A 222 1.12 10.64 -5.51
C GLN A 222 0.82 11.17 -4.10
N GLN A 223 1.71 11.99 -3.52
CA GLN A 223 1.61 12.46 -2.13
C GLN A 223 1.58 11.30 -1.11
N LEU A 224 2.29 10.20 -1.41
CA LEU A 224 2.38 9.03 -0.53
C LEU A 224 3.74 9.00 0.20
N ALA A 225 3.69 8.86 1.52
CA ALA A 225 4.87 8.65 2.36
C ALA A 225 5.31 7.18 2.34
N GLY A 226 4.36 6.25 2.29
CA GLY A 226 4.59 4.82 2.24
C GLY A 226 3.52 4.08 1.44
N ILE A 227 3.74 2.78 1.28
CA ILE A 227 2.76 1.85 0.74
C ILE A 227 3.02 0.42 1.20
N TYR A 228 1.96 -0.23 1.68
CA TYR A 228 1.92 -1.67 1.85
C TYR A 228 1.60 -2.34 0.51
N SER A 229 2.50 -3.22 0.06
CA SER A 229 2.29 -4.01 -1.16
C SER A 229 1.60 -5.33 -0.83
N PRO A 230 0.32 -5.53 -1.21
CA PRO A 230 -0.36 -6.80 -1.00
C PRO A 230 0.24 -7.94 -1.85
N PHE A 231 0.82 -7.62 -3.00
CA PHE A 231 1.32 -8.63 -3.94
C PHE A 231 2.62 -9.29 -3.50
N THR A 232 3.40 -8.60 -2.66
CA THR A 232 4.68 -9.08 -2.14
C THR A 232 4.73 -9.12 -0.61
N VAL A 233 3.67 -8.65 0.06
CA VAL A 233 3.58 -8.60 1.53
C VAL A 233 4.79 -7.82 2.11
N GLU A 234 5.03 -6.65 1.53
CA GLU A 234 6.14 -5.76 1.87
C GLU A 234 5.61 -4.41 2.34
N ALA A 235 6.23 -3.86 3.39
CA ALA A 235 6.11 -2.45 3.73
C ALA A 235 7.15 -1.66 2.93
N ASN A 236 6.69 -0.69 2.13
CA ASN A 236 7.54 0.17 1.35
C ASN A 236 7.40 1.64 1.76
N TYR A 237 8.48 2.42 1.64
CA TYR A 237 8.47 3.82 2.04
C TYR A 237 9.22 4.73 1.06
N ASN A 238 8.83 6.00 1.08
CA ASN A 238 9.45 7.07 0.32
C ASN A 238 10.72 7.55 1.01
N ASN A 239 11.89 7.12 0.55
CA ASN A 239 13.15 7.54 1.17
C ASN A 239 13.62 8.94 0.74
N ALA A 240 12.88 9.64 -0.12
CA ALA A 240 13.19 11.02 -0.49
C ALA A 240 12.63 12.05 0.49
N MET A 241 11.61 11.70 1.30
CA MET A 241 11.00 12.62 2.25
C MET A 241 11.95 13.05 3.38
N VAL A 242 11.54 14.07 4.12
CA VAL A 242 12.33 14.62 5.24
C VAL A 242 12.57 13.52 6.29
N PRO A 243 13.80 13.37 6.81
CA PRO A 243 14.19 12.18 7.58
C PRO A 243 13.30 11.86 8.79
N TYR A 244 12.79 12.86 9.50
CA TYR A 244 11.93 12.65 10.67
C TYR A 244 10.63 11.92 10.32
N ASN A 245 10.16 11.95 9.08
CA ASN A 245 8.90 11.31 8.68
C ASN A 245 9.08 9.79 8.45
N ILE A 246 10.31 9.34 8.18
CA ILE A 246 10.60 7.94 7.82
C ILE A 246 10.27 6.93 8.92
N PRO A 247 10.66 7.13 10.19
CA PRO A 247 10.39 6.13 11.23
C PRO A 247 8.89 5.88 11.45
N HIS A 248 8.09 6.93 11.63
CA HIS A 248 6.64 6.83 11.80
C HIS A 248 5.98 6.15 10.60
N THR A 249 6.28 6.61 9.39
CA THR A 249 5.74 6.00 8.16
C THR A 249 6.09 4.51 8.09
N LEU A 250 7.32 4.13 8.43
CA LEU A 250 7.74 2.75 8.35
C LEU A 250 7.02 1.87 9.38
N CYS A 251 6.81 2.35 10.61
CA CYS A 251 5.99 1.66 11.60
C CYS A 251 4.50 1.60 11.18
N HIS A 252 3.97 2.66 10.59
CA HIS A 252 2.63 2.68 9.99
C HIS A 252 2.50 1.56 8.96
N GLU A 253 3.41 1.47 7.97
CA GLU A 253 3.31 0.45 6.92
C GLU A 253 3.52 -0.97 7.44
N LEU A 254 4.35 -1.13 8.48
CA LEU A 254 4.50 -2.41 9.17
C LEU A 254 3.22 -2.84 9.89
N SER A 255 2.40 -1.90 10.35
CA SER A 255 1.12 -2.21 11.01
C SER A 255 0.13 -2.93 10.08
N HIS A 256 0.15 -2.59 8.79
CA HIS A 256 -0.64 -3.28 7.75
C HIS A 256 -0.27 -4.76 7.62
N LEU A 257 0.98 -5.14 7.90
CA LEU A 257 1.42 -6.54 7.92
C LEU A 257 0.81 -7.35 9.09
N LYS A 258 0.07 -6.70 10.00
CA LYS A 258 -0.76 -7.33 11.03
C LYS A 258 -2.25 -7.35 10.70
N GLY A 259 -2.65 -6.81 9.56
CA GLY A 259 -4.03 -6.83 9.08
C GLY A 259 -4.82 -5.59 9.50
N PHE A 260 -4.19 -4.60 10.12
CA PHE A 260 -4.81 -3.31 10.41
C PHE A 260 -4.76 -2.44 9.16
N MET A 261 -5.85 -2.37 8.41
CA MET A 261 -5.91 -1.67 7.11
C MET A 261 -6.50 -0.26 7.19
N ARG A 262 -6.95 0.19 8.37
CA ARG A 262 -7.46 1.55 8.55
C ARG A 262 -6.29 2.50 8.75
N GLU A 263 -6.29 3.61 8.00
CA GLU A 263 -5.17 4.57 7.96
C GLU A 263 -4.99 5.30 9.30
N ASP A 264 -6.08 5.70 9.97
CA ASP A 264 -6.03 6.30 11.31
C ASP A 264 -5.44 5.35 12.35
N GLU A 265 -5.87 4.09 12.35
CA GLU A 265 -5.34 3.05 13.24
C GLU A 265 -3.87 2.79 12.94
N ALA A 266 -3.49 2.70 11.67
CA ALA A 266 -2.09 2.54 11.26
C ALA A 266 -1.23 3.74 11.64
N ASN A 267 -1.74 4.97 11.53
CA ASN A 267 -1.07 6.19 12.00
C ASN A 267 -0.88 6.18 13.52
N PHE A 268 -1.89 5.76 14.27
CA PHE A 268 -1.83 5.64 15.72
C PHE A 268 -0.87 4.53 16.17
N ILE A 269 -0.92 3.35 15.54
CA ILE A 269 0.04 2.26 15.79
C ILE A 269 1.47 2.72 15.46
N GLY A 270 1.66 3.44 14.34
CA GLY A 270 2.94 4.00 13.95
C GLY A 270 3.50 4.98 14.98
N PHE A 271 2.63 5.82 15.56
CA PHE A 271 2.96 6.69 16.68
C PHE A 271 3.40 5.86 17.89
N LEU A 272 2.55 4.96 18.41
CA LEU A 272 2.88 4.15 19.58
C LEU A 272 4.19 3.37 19.40
N ALA A 273 4.40 2.74 18.24
CA ALA A 273 5.60 1.96 17.98
C ALA A 273 6.86 2.83 18.02
N CYS A 274 6.80 4.05 17.48
CA CYS A 274 7.90 5.00 17.57
C CYS A 274 8.25 5.36 19.02
N LEU A 275 7.25 5.50 19.89
CA LEU A 275 7.43 5.82 21.31
C LEU A 275 8.06 4.65 22.09
N GLU A 276 7.75 3.40 21.72
CA GLU A 276 8.36 2.20 22.31
C GLU A 276 9.80 1.93 21.82
N SER A 277 10.29 2.66 20.80
CA SER A 277 11.64 2.46 20.28
C SER A 277 12.72 2.92 21.26
N GLU A 278 13.86 2.24 21.29
CA GLU A 278 15.07 2.70 21.99
C GLU A 278 15.85 3.76 21.20
N ARG A 279 15.54 3.94 19.90
CA ARG A 279 16.17 4.97 19.05
C ARG A 279 15.52 6.32 19.25
N ARG A 280 16.33 7.33 19.58
CA ARG A 280 15.87 8.72 19.76
C ARG A 280 15.20 9.27 18.49
N GLU A 281 15.71 8.92 17.31
CA GLU A 281 15.17 9.37 16.03
C GLU A 281 13.76 8.84 15.76
N PHE A 282 13.43 7.63 16.27
CA PHE A 282 12.07 7.09 16.21
C PHE A 282 11.15 7.85 17.17
N ARG A 283 11.57 8.11 18.41
CA ARG A 283 10.77 8.90 19.36
C ARG A 283 10.50 10.31 18.84
N TYR A 284 11.54 10.97 18.31
CA TYR A 284 11.42 12.25 17.63
C TYR A 284 10.37 12.21 16.52
N SER A 285 10.48 11.23 15.61
CA SER A 285 9.50 11.02 14.54
C SER A 285 8.07 10.85 15.05
N GLY A 286 7.88 10.00 16.06
CA GLY A 286 6.58 9.78 16.69
C GLY A 286 5.99 11.06 17.26
N TYR A 287 6.76 11.80 18.07
CA TYR A 287 6.28 13.05 18.69
C TYR A 287 6.00 14.15 17.67
N VAL A 288 6.85 14.33 16.66
CA VAL A 288 6.61 15.33 15.60
C VAL A 288 5.39 14.96 14.75
N MET A 289 5.21 13.69 14.39
CA MET A 289 4.01 13.26 13.66
C MET A 289 2.75 13.42 14.51
N GLY A 290 2.79 13.05 15.79
CA GLY A 290 1.69 13.32 16.73
C GLY A 290 1.38 14.83 16.83
N TRP A 291 2.42 15.66 16.90
CA TRP A 291 2.29 17.12 16.92
C TRP A 291 1.64 17.66 15.64
N ILE A 292 1.98 17.11 14.46
CA ILE A 292 1.33 17.48 13.19
C ILE A 292 -0.16 17.14 13.21
N TYR A 293 -0.53 15.93 13.66
CA TYR A 293 -1.94 15.53 13.73
C TYR A 293 -2.74 16.40 14.70
N ALA A 294 -2.27 16.55 15.94
CA ALA A 294 -2.91 17.38 16.95
C ALA A 294 -2.92 18.87 16.55
N GLY A 295 -1.84 19.35 15.93
CA GLY A 295 -1.71 20.72 15.45
C GLY A 295 -2.68 21.05 14.33
N ASN A 296 -2.89 20.13 13.38
CA ASN A 296 -3.91 20.28 12.34
C ASN A 296 -5.32 20.33 12.92
N ALA A 297 -5.63 19.46 13.89
CA ALA A 297 -6.91 19.46 14.60
C ALA A 297 -7.13 20.77 15.37
N LEU A 298 -6.13 21.23 16.13
CA LEU A 298 -6.21 22.49 16.86
C LEU A 298 -6.29 23.70 15.91
N THR A 299 -5.59 23.70 14.78
CA THR A 299 -5.70 24.78 13.79
C THR A 299 -7.12 24.89 13.24
N ALA A 300 -7.80 23.76 13.03
CA ALA A 300 -9.20 23.76 12.58
C ALA A 300 -10.17 24.24 13.67
N ALA A 301 -9.87 23.97 14.94
CA ALA A 301 -10.72 24.34 16.08
C ALA A 301 -10.48 25.78 16.58
N ASP A 302 -9.22 26.17 16.76
CA ASP A 302 -8.76 27.46 17.28
C ASP A 302 -7.34 27.78 16.76
N PRO A 303 -7.23 28.53 15.63
CA PRO A 303 -5.95 28.90 15.04
C PRO A 303 -5.05 29.72 15.98
N GLU A 304 -5.63 30.58 16.84
CA GLU A 304 -4.84 31.47 17.71
C GLU A 304 -4.07 30.66 18.75
N ARG A 305 -4.73 29.67 19.37
CA ARG A 305 -4.07 28.73 20.29
C ARG A 305 -2.99 27.91 19.60
N TYR A 306 -3.26 27.42 18.40
CA TYR A 306 -2.26 26.71 17.61
C TYR A 306 -0.99 27.55 17.40
N PHE A 307 -1.12 28.79 16.94
CA PHE A 307 0.05 29.65 16.72
C PHE A 307 0.80 29.97 18.01
N ALA A 308 0.10 30.11 19.13
CA ALA A 308 0.71 30.31 20.44
C ALA A 308 1.55 29.09 20.88
N VAL A 309 1.07 27.87 20.65
CA VAL A 309 1.81 26.63 20.95
C VAL A 309 2.96 26.43 19.97
N ARG A 310 2.73 26.61 18.67
CA ARG A 310 3.76 26.49 17.62
C ARG A 310 4.96 27.40 17.85
N ALA A 311 4.75 28.61 18.40
CA ALA A 311 5.82 29.54 18.71
C ALA A 311 6.80 29.03 19.80
N GLN A 312 6.46 27.95 20.50
CA GLN A 312 7.29 27.32 21.54
C GLN A 312 8.11 26.13 21.01
N LEU A 313 7.95 25.73 19.74
CA LEU A 313 8.78 24.69 19.14
C LEU A 313 10.23 25.14 19.05
N ASP A 314 11.13 24.18 19.27
CA ASP A 314 12.56 24.38 19.04
C ASP A 314 12.82 24.72 17.55
N PRO A 315 13.74 25.66 17.25
CA PRO A 315 14.03 26.07 15.88
C PRO A 315 14.41 24.93 14.94
N GLU A 316 15.07 23.88 15.42
CA GLU A 316 15.47 22.74 14.59
C GLU A 316 14.27 21.88 14.19
N VAL A 317 13.31 21.69 15.11
CA VAL A 317 12.04 21.01 14.82
C VAL A 317 11.22 21.81 13.81
N LEU A 318 11.20 23.13 13.99
CA LEU A 318 10.55 24.04 13.07
C LEU A 318 11.13 23.95 11.65
N ALA A 319 12.46 23.88 11.55
CA ALA A 319 13.16 23.75 10.27
C ALA A 319 12.78 22.46 9.53
N ASP A 320 12.66 21.34 10.25
CA ASP A 320 12.19 20.07 9.69
C ASP A 320 10.75 20.16 9.15
N LEU A 321 9.84 20.81 9.88
CA LEU A 321 8.46 21.04 9.43
C LEU A 321 8.40 21.90 8.17
N GLU A 322 9.22 22.96 8.12
CA GLU A 322 9.31 23.85 6.96
C GLU A 322 9.94 23.15 5.74
N GLU A 323 10.95 22.31 5.94
CA GLU A 323 11.52 21.49 4.87
C GLU A 323 10.52 20.44 4.40
N ASN A 324 9.69 19.87 5.27
CA ASN A 324 8.64 18.92 4.88
C ASN A 324 7.60 19.60 3.98
N ASN A 325 7.14 20.79 4.36
CA ASN A 325 6.23 21.58 3.53
C ASN A 325 6.85 21.92 2.17
N ARG A 326 8.11 22.37 2.15
CA ARG A 326 8.85 22.61 0.90
C ARG A 326 9.02 21.34 0.07
N PHE A 327 9.23 20.19 0.71
CA PHE A 327 9.39 18.91 0.04
C PHE A 327 8.13 18.54 -0.75
N TRP A 328 6.97 18.53 -0.09
CA TRP A 328 5.69 18.09 -0.66
C TRP A 328 5.07 19.11 -1.63
N ALA A 329 5.27 20.42 -1.40
CA ALA A 329 4.80 21.47 -2.30
C ALA A 329 5.35 21.34 -3.73
N ARG A 330 6.54 20.74 -3.91
CA ARG A 330 7.13 20.48 -5.24
C ARG A 330 6.35 19.46 -6.06
N TYR A 331 5.53 18.64 -5.41
CA TYR A 331 4.78 17.55 -6.01
C TYR A 331 3.27 17.81 -6.02
N GLU A 332 2.84 19.01 -5.62
CA GLU A 332 1.45 19.45 -5.79
C GLU A 332 1.08 19.60 -7.27
N GLY A 333 -0.20 19.39 -7.57
CA GLY A 333 -0.76 19.60 -8.89
C GLY A 333 -1.68 18.46 -9.33
N ARG A 334 -2.06 18.47 -10.61
CA ARG A 334 -3.11 17.60 -11.15
C ARG A 334 -2.86 16.09 -10.97
N VAL A 335 -1.60 15.65 -10.99
CA VAL A 335 -1.27 14.23 -10.77
C VAL A 335 -1.56 13.83 -9.32
N ALA A 336 -1.23 14.70 -8.36
CA ALA A 336 -1.53 14.49 -6.95
C ALA A 336 -3.03 14.46 -6.69
N GLU A 337 -3.80 15.41 -7.25
CA GLU A 337 -5.27 15.46 -7.12
C GLU A 337 -5.93 14.17 -7.65
N VAL A 338 -5.47 13.67 -8.79
CA VAL A 338 -5.98 12.41 -9.36
C VAL A 338 -5.61 11.22 -8.49
N ALA A 339 -4.38 11.18 -7.96
CA ALA A 339 -3.93 10.11 -7.08
C ALA A 339 -4.73 10.08 -5.77
N GLU A 340 -4.96 11.25 -5.16
CA GLU A 340 -5.77 11.40 -3.95
C GLU A 340 -7.22 10.95 -4.18
N ALA A 341 -7.85 11.39 -5.27
CA ALA A 341 -9.21 10.96 -5.61
C ALA A 341 -9.32 9.44 -5.85
N MET A 342 -8.29 8.85 -6.47
CA MET A 342 -8.21 7.39 -6.65
C MET A 342 -8.04 6.66 -5.31
N ASN A 343 -7.20 7.18 -4.41
CA ASN A 343 -7.00 6.61 -3.08
C ASN A 343 -8.28 6.69 -2.24
N ASP A 344 -8.92 7.86 -2.19
CA ASP A 344 -10.19 8.07 -1.49
C ASP A 344 -11.28 7.11 -1.99
N THR A 345 -11.37 6.93 -3.32
CA THR A 345 -12.29 5.94 -3.93
C THR A 345 -11.96 4.52 -3.50
N TYR A 346 -10.68 4.15 -3.49
CA TYR A 346 -10.21 2.83 -3.07
C TYR A 346 -10.53 2.55 -1.59
N LEU A 347 -10.27 3.51 -0.70
CA LEU A 347 -10.58 3.39 0.73
C LEU A 347 -12.09 3.25 0.96
N LYS A 348 -12.90 4.10 0.33
CA LYS A 348 -14.37 4.04 0.44
C LYS A 348 -14.95 2.74 -0.12
N ALA A 349 -14.37 2.18 -1.18
CA ALA A 349 -14.78 0.88 -1.72
C ALA A 349 -14.51 -0.30 -0.77
N ASN A 350 -13.64 -0.11 0.22
CA ASN A 350 -13.27 -1.06 1.27
C ASN A 350 -13.82 -0.66 2.65
N ASP A 351 -14.98 0.01 2.70
CA ASP A 351 -15.72 0.40 3.92
C ASP A 351 -14.94 1.34 4.87
N GLN A 352 -14.00 2.13 4.36
CA GLN A 352 -13.39 3.26 5.07
C GLN A 352 -14.12 4.56 4.67
N GLU A 353 -15.31 4.78 5.22
CA GLU A 353 -16.22 5.87 4.79
C GLU A 353 -15.62 7.28 4.90
N GLN A 354 -14.73 7.51 5.87
CA GLN A 354 -14.04 8.80 6.05
C GLN A 354 -12.93 9.06 5.01
N GLY A 355 -12.54 8.04 4.24
CA GLY A 355 -11.54 8.17 3.17
C GLY A 355 -10.22 8.76 3.68
N VAL A 356 -9.66 9.71 2.92
CA VAL A 356 -8.43 10.44 3.30
C VAL A 356 -8.66 11.44 4.46
N ALA A 357 -9.91 11.77 4.78
CA ALA A 357 -10.27 12.81 5.75
C ALA A 357 -10.40 12.31 7.20
N SER A 358 -9.68 11.25 7.62
CA SER A 358 -9.82 10.61 8.94
C SER A 358 -8.86 11.14 10.03
N TYR A 359 -8.26 12.33 9.82
CA TYR A 359 -7.34 12.97 10.79
C TYR A 359 -7.93 13.14 12.21
N GLY A 360 -9.25 13.21 12.35
CA GLY A 360 -9.89 13.28 13.68
C GLY A 360 -9.68 12.02 14.51
N MET A 361 -9.86 10.83 13.91
CA MET A 361 -9.83 9.57 14.68
C MET A 361 -8.44 9.25 15.24
N VAL A 362 -7.37 9.56 14.50
CA VAL A 362 -6.01 9.37 15.03
C VAL A 362 -5.75 10.27 16.24
N VAL A 363 -6.25 11.51 16.23
CA VAL A 363 -6.11 12.44 17.36
C VAL A 363 -6.92 11.96 18.56
N ASP A 364 -8.14 11.48 18.36
CA ASP A 364 -8.95 10.90 19.45
C ASP A 364 -8.24 9.73 20.12
N LEU A 365 -7.64 8.83 19.33
CA LEU A 365 -6.87 7.70 19.84
C LEU A 365 -5.62 8.14 20.62
N MET A 366 -4.92 9.17 20.13
CA MET A 366 -3.75 9.74 20.80
C MET A 366 -4.11 10.41 22.14
N LEU A 367 -5.21 11.15 22.19
CA LEU A 367 -5.70 11.77 23.42
C LEU A 367 -6.13 10.73 24.44
N GLY A 368 -6.93 9.74 24.03
CA GLY A 368 -7.34 8.65 24.91
C GLY A 368 -6.15 7.84 25.46
N TRP A 369 -5.11 7.63 24.63
CA TRP A 369 -3.85 7.04 25.09
C TRP A 369 -3.15 7.93 26.12
N TRP A 370 -3.01 9.22 25.83
CA TRP A 370 -2.34 10.17 26.70
C TRP A 370 -3.00 10.26 28.07
N ASP A 371 -4.33 10.33 28.13
CA ASP A 371 -5.10 10.31 29.37
C ASP A 371 -4.83 9.03 30.19
N SER A 372 -4.75 7.88 29.50
CA SER A 372 -4.50 6.57 30.13
C SER A 372 -3.08 6.42 30.70
N GLU A 373 -2.07 7.01 30.05
CA GLU A 373 -0.67 6.98 30.50
C GLU A 373 -0.38 8.05 31.55
N ALA A 374 -1.02 9.22 31.45
CA ALA A 374 -0.86 10.33 32.40
C ALA A 374 -1.57 10.10 33.74
N GLY A 375 -2.46 9.12 33.83
CA GLY A 375 -3.23 8.82 35.04
C GLY A 375 -4.22 9.92 35.42
N ILE A 376 -4.69 10.70 34.44
CA ILE A 376 -5.69 11.75 34.63
C ILE A 376 -7.07 11.08 34.59
N HIS A 377 -7.54 10.64 35.76
CA HIS A 377 -8.93 10.25 36.00
C HIS A 377 -9.66 11.33 36.77
#